data_AF-A0A7X8HGQ9-F1
#
_entry.id   AF-A0A7X8HGQ9-F1
#
_cell.length_a   1.000
_cell.length_b   1.000
_cell.length_c   1.000
_cell.angle_alpha   90.00
_cell.angle_beta   90.00
_cell.angle_gamma   90.00
#
_symmetry.space_group_name_H-M   'P 1'
#
loop_
_entity.id
_entity.type
_entity.pdbx_description
1 polymer ?
#
loop_
_entity_poly.entity_id
_entity_poly.type
_entity_poly.pdbx_seq_one_letter_code
_entity_poly.pdbx_strand_id
1 'polypeptide(L)'
;MVEKKKQKGSISAFQLFLTGGALFSMHFGASSMVWPMNWGKESGTSVIPAFFGAFITSLLLVLIAYIALSKGNGSYNKLTNKVLGKKLGNFYTILTIAILGPLYAIPRMSAAAWDSVVQAFGLNPENKIPLIIFTVVFYVITYFFLMNPGKAMDKISSLLFPFLLVIVVLIVGKGFMYPISEPIEKVYEGSA
;
A
#
# COMPACT_ATOMS: atom_id res chain seq x y z
N MET A 1 31.91 13.73 -27.93
CA MET A 1 32.24 13.30 -26.55
C MET A 1 31.65 14.32 -25.59
N VAL A 2 30.57 13.98 -24.88
CA VAL A 2 30.09 14.77 -23.73
C VAL A 2 29.82 13.77 -22.61
N GLU A 3 30.84 13.57 -21.78
CA GLU A 3 30.71 12.88 -20.50
C GLU A 3 29.72 13.65 -19.62
N LYS A 4 28.51 13.13 -19.46
CA LYS A 4 27.67 13.48 -18.31
C LYS A 4 28.31 12.84 -17.08
N LYS A 5 29.15 13.62 -16.38
CA LYS A 5 29.57 13.34 -15.00
C LYS A 5 28.33 13.03 -14.16
N LYS A 6 28.16 11.75 -13.83
CA LYS A 6 27.13 11.25 -12.92
C LYS A 6 27.51 11.76 -11.53
N GLN A 7 26.92 12.88 -11.13
CA GLN A 7 27.13 13.49 -9.81
C GLN A 7 26.61 12.50 -8.76
N LYS A 8 27.49 11.66 -8.21
CA LYS A 8 27.27 10.92 -6.96
C LYS A 8 27.33 11.93 -5.83
N GLY A 9 26.29 12.75 -5.67
CA GLY A 9 26.12 13.53 -4.45
C GLY A 9 25.87 12.55 -3.31
N SER A 10 26.68 12.60 -2.25
CA SER A 10 26.39 11.84 -1.02
C SER A 10 25.09 12.40 -0.45
N ILE A 11 24.02 11.63 -0.54
CA ILE A 11 22.73 11.97 0.06
C ILE A 11 22.97 12.14 1.57
N SER A 12 22.61 13.30 2.12
CA SER A 12 22.73 13.53 3.57
C SER A 12 21.84 12.53 4.32
N ALA A 13 22.24 12.09 5.52
CA ALA A 13 21.44 11.17 6.34
C ALA A 13 20.00 11.68 6.56
N PHE A 14 19.85 12.99 6.68
CA PHE A 14 18.54 13.64 6.78
C PHE A 14 17.71 13.51 5.49
N GLN A 15 18.33 13.69 4.32
CA GLN A 15 17.64 13.50 3.03
C GLN A 15 17.27 12.04 2.79
N LEU A 16 18.11 11.10 3.24
CA LEU A 16 17.81 9.68 3.17
C LEU A 16 16.61 9.33 4.06
N PHE A 17 16.55 9.88 5.27
CA PHE A 17 15.41 9.71 6.16
C PHE A 17 14.12 10.27 5.56
N LEU A 18 14.14 11.48 5.00
CA LEU A 18 12.97 12.07 4.34
C LEU A 18 12.52 11.26 3.12
N THR A 19 13.45 10.81 2.28
CA THR A 19 13.14 9.99 1.10
C THR A 19 12.58 8.63 1.51
N GLY A 20 13.16 8.02 2.54
CA GLY A 20 12.66 6.77 3.12
C GLY A 20 11.26 6.94 3.73
N GLY A 21 11.00 8.06 4.40
CA GLY A 21 9.68 8.42 4.93
C GLY A 21 8.63 8.63 3.84
N ALA A 22 8.99 9.30 2.75
CA ALA A 22 8.10 9.47 1.59
C ALA A 22 7.77 8.11 0.94
N LEU A 23 8.77 7.26 0.74
CA LEU A 23 8.56 5.89 0.24
C LEU A 23 7.72 5.06 1.20
N PHE A 24 7.96 5.16 2.51
CA PHE A 24 7.14 4.51 3.52
C PHE A 24 5.69 4.97 3.39
N SER A 25 5.41 6.27 3.35
CA SER A 25 4.05 6.80 3.22
C SER A 25 3.33 6.35 1.95
N MET A 26 4.06 6.14 0.85
CA MET A 26 3.47 5.63 -0.39
C MET A 26 2.99 4.18 -0.28
N HIS A 27 3.66 3.35 0.53
CA HIS A 27 3.29 1.93 0.71
C HIS A 27 2.45 1.70 1.96
N PHE A 28 2.58 2.55 2.97
CA PHE A 28 1.86 2.49 4.24
C PHE A 28 0.46 3.11 4.09
N GLY A 29 -0.35 2.57 3.18
CA GLY A 29 -1.73 3.00 2.95
C GLY A 29 -2.77 2.17 3.72
N ALA A 30 -4.07 2.42 3.46
CA ALA A 30 -5.18 1.76 4.12
C ALA A 30 -5.11 0.21 4.07
N SER A 31 -4.71 -0.38 2.93
CA SER A 31 -4.58 -1.84 2.81
C SER A 31 -3.41 -2.41 3.62
N SER A 32 -2.31 -1.69 3.72
CA SER A 32 -1.14 -2.11 4.49
C SER A 32 -1.37 -1.99 5.99
N MET A 33 -2.48 -1.38 6.41
CA MET A 33 -2.84 -1.19 7.81
C MET A 33 -4.00 -2.10 8.23
N VAL A 34 -5.06 -2.17 7.42
CA VAL A 34 -6.26 -2.97 7.71
C VAL A 34 -5.94 -4.47 7.74
N TRP A 35 -5.24 -4.98 6.73
CA TRP A 35 -5.01 -6.44 6.62
C TRP A 35 -4.03 -6.97 7.68
N PRO A 36 -2.89 -6.31 7.98
CA PRO A 36 -2.03 -6.78 9.06
C PRO A 36 -2.69 -6.71 10.44
N MET A 37 -3.60 -5.78 10.70
CA MET A 37 -4.39 -5.78 11.94
C MET A 37 -5.35 -6.97 11.99
N ASN A 38 -6.08 -7.24 10.90
CA ASN A 38 -6.98 -8.38 10.82
C ASN A 38 -6.22 -9.70 10.94
N TRP A 39 -5.14 -9.88 10.17
CA TRP A 39 -4.30 -11.08 10.27
C TRP A 39 -3.64 -11.22 11.62
N GLY A 40 -3.21 -10.12 12.24
CA GLY A 40 -2.69 -10.15 13.62
C GLY A 40 -3.74 -10.68 14.59
N LYS A 41 -4.97 -10.15 14.52
CA LYS A 41 -6.12 -10.59 15.33
C LYS A 41 -6.49 -12.06 15.07
N GLU A 42 -6.68 -12.43 13.81
CA GLU A 42 -7.05 -13.78 13.37
C GLU A 42 -5.93 -14.80 13.61
N SER A 43 -4.68 -14.34 13.71
CA SER A 43 -3.55 -15.24 13.89
C SER A 43 -3.46 -15.86 15.29
N GLY A 44 -4.17 -15.33 16.28
CA GLY A 44 -4.18 -15.85 17.63
C GLY A 44 -2.77 -16.07 18.18
N THR A 45 -2.50 -17.28 18.67
CA THR A 45 -1.16 -17.69 19.16
C THR A 45 -0.07 -17.73 18.08
N SER A 46 -0.42 -17.78 16.80
CA SER A 46 0.52 -17.83 15.66
C SER A 46 0.88 -16.44 15.09
N VAL A 47 0.89 -15.41 15.93
CA VAL A 47 1.20 -14.02 15.53
C VAL A 47 2.60 -13.88 14.95
N ILE A 48 3.59 -14.62 15.45
CA ILE A 48 4.97 -14.54 14.97
C ILE A 48 5.09 -15.07 13.52
N PRO A 49 4.58 -16.27 13.18
CA PRO A 49 4.49 -16.70 11.78
C PRO A 49 3.71 -15.73 10.88
N ALA A 50 2.58 -15.20 11.35
CA ALA A 50 1.78 -14.24 10.58
C ALA A 50 2.54 -12.94 10.31
N PHE A 51 3.28 -12.43 11.30
CA PHE A 51 4.17 -11.28 11.16
C PHE A 51 5.21 -11.52 10.08
N PHE A 52 5.93 -12.65 10.10
CA PHE A 52 6.96 -12.92 9.09
C PHE A 52 6.37 -13.08 7.68
N GLY A 53 5.19 -13.72 7.56
CA GLY A 53 4.48 -13.79 6.29
C GLY A 53 4.13 -12.40 5.73
N ALA A 54 3.55 -11.54 6.57
CA ALA A 54 3.22 -10.17 6.19
C ALA A 54 4.47 -9.33 5.91
N PHE A 55 5.53 -9.47 6.71
CA PHE A 55 6.80 -8.74 6.58
C PHE A 55 7.51 -9.08 5.26
N ILE A 56 7.63 -10.37 4.93
CA ILE A 56 8.30 -10.81 3.70
C ILE A 56 7.54 -10.28 2.47
N THR A 57 6.23 -10.47 2.46
CA THR A 57 5.39 -10.13 1.29
C THR A 57 5.21 -8.63 1.11
N SER A 58 5.01 -7.88 2.20
CA SER A 58 4.65 -6.46 2.15
C SER A 58 5.87 -5.53 2.16
N LEU A 59 7.01 -5.96 2.71
CA LEU A 59 8.19 -5.10 2.85
C LEU A 59 9.39 -5.65 2.08
N LEU A 60 9.77 -6.91 2.32
CA LEU A 60 11.02 -7.46 1.75
C LEU A 60 10.95 -7.56 0.22
N LEU A 61 9.85 -8.08 -0.32
CA LEU A 61 9.65 -8.17 -1.78
C LEU A 61 9.61 -6.78 -2.45
N VAL A 62 8.98 -5.80 -1.80
CA VAL A 62 8.92 -4.42 -2.28
C VAL A 62 10.32 -3.81 -2.34
N LEU A 63 11.14 -4.02 -1.30
CA LEU A 63 12.53 -3.57 -1.27
C LEU A 63 13.35 -4.21 -2.41
N ILE A 64 13.21 -5.52 -2.62
CA ILE A 64 13.89 -6.23 -3.72
C ILE A 64 13.46 -5.67 -5.07
N ALA A 65 12.17 -5.37 -5.26
CA ALA A 65 11.65 -4.76 -6.47
C ALA A 65 12.26 -3.38 -6.74
N TYR A 66 12.41 -2.53 -5.72
CA TYR A 66 13.10 -1.23 -5.87
C TYR A 66 14.57 -1.39 -6.26
N ILE A 67 15.27 -2.36 -5.67
CA ILE A 67 16.67 -2.65 -6.04
C ILE A 67 16.74 -3.12 -7.50
N ALA A 68 15.83 -4.00 -7.93
CA ALA A 68 15.76 -4.47 -9.31
C ALA A 68 15.47 -3.32 -10.29
N LEU A 69 14.53 -2.42 -9.94
CA LEU A 69 14.18 -1.25 -10.74
C LEU A 69 15.35 -0.26 -10.85
N SER A 70 16.06 -0.02 -9.75
CA SER A 70 17.26 0.83 -9.71
C SER A 70 18.37 0.27 -10.62
N LYS A 71 18.60 -1.06 -10.59
CA LYS A 71 19.50 -1.74 -11.53
C LYS A 71 19.01 -1.71 -12.98
N GLY A 72 17.71 -1.52 -13.20
CA GLY A 72 17.04 -1.44 -14.51
C GLY A 72 16.95 -0.03 -15.12
N ASN A 73 17.80 0.92 -14.70
CA ASN A 73 17.72 2.34 -15.10
C ASN A 73 16.37 3.01 -14.75
N GLY A 74 15.70 2.55 -13.70
CA GLY A 74 14.50 3.18 -13.15
C GLY A 74 13.21 3.00 -13.94
N SER A 75 13.23 2.29 -15.08
CA SER A 75 12.05 2.09 -15.92
C SER A 75 11.57 0.65 -15.87
N TYR A 76 10.36 0.47 -15.36
CA TYR A 76 9.71 -0.84 -15.28
C TYR A 76 9.61 -1.50 -16.66
N ASN A 77 9.17 -0.75 -17.68
CA ASN A 77 9.09 -1.25 -19.05
C ASN A 77 10.46 -1.65 -19.63
N LYS A 78 11.54 -0.91 -19.33
CA LYS A 78 12.88 -1.28 -19.78
C LYS A 78 13.36 -2.55 -19.08
N LEU A 79 13.06 -2.70 -17.79
CA LEU A 79 13.41 -3.90 -17.01
C LEU A 79 12.69 -5.14 -17.57
N THR A 80 11.37 -5.07 -17.77
CA THR A 80 10.59 -6.18 -18.32
C THR A 80 11.00 -6.52 -19.75
N ASN A 81 11.23 -5.52 -20.61
CA ASN A 81 11.72 -5.76 -21.97
C ASN A 81 13.12 -6.37 -22.02
N LYS A 82 13.99 -6.06 -21.05
CA LYS A 82 15.33 -6.66 -20.96
C LYS A 82 15.26 -8.14 -20.57
N VAL A 83 14.34 -8.51 -19.69
CA VAL A 83 14.22 -9.89 -19.16
C VAL A 83 13.38 -10.79 -20.07
N LEU A 84 12.24 -10.29 -20.57
CA LEU A 84 11.24 -11.06 -21.32
C LEU A 84 11.33 -10.85 -22.84
N GLY A 85 12.17 -9.92 -23.30
CA GLY A 85 12.18 -9.45 -24.69
C GLY A 85 11.07 -8.44 -24.98
N LYS A 86 11.18 -7.70 -26.10
CA LYS A 86 10.33 -6.52 -26.39
C LYS A 86 8.83 -6.83 -26.53
N LYS A 87 8.47 -7.98 -27.12
CA LYS A 87 7.06 -8.34 -27.32
C LYS A 87 6.39 -8.74 -26.00
N LEU A 88 6.96 -9.72 -25.29
CA LEU A 88 6.40 -10.19 -24.02
C LEU A 88 6.57 -9.15 -22.89
N GLY A 89 7.67 -8.40 -22.86
CA GLY A 89 7.88 -7.35 -21.87
C GLY A 89 6.87 -6.21 -21.96
N ASN A 90 6.54 -5.76 -23.17
CA ASN A 90 5.48 -4.77 -23.37
C ASN A 90 4.11 -5.31 -22.97
N PHE A 91 3.76 -6.53 -23.40
CA PHE A 91 2.50 -7.16 -23.01
C PHE A 91 2.38 -7.30 -21.50
N TYR A 92 3.42 -7.83 -20.83
CA TYR A 92 3.47 -7.97 -19.39
C TYR A 92 3.35 -6.62 -18.69
N THR A 93 4.03 -5.59 -19.18
CA THR A 93 3.95 -4.23 -18.62
C THR A 93 2.53 -3.68 -18.68
N ILE A 94 1.87 -3.79 -19.83
CA ILE A 94 0.48 -3.33 -20.02
C ILE A 94 -0.44 -4.08 -19.09
N LEU A 95 -0.30 -5.41 -19.02
CA LEU A 95 -1.11 -6.26 -18.16
C LEU A 95 -0.93 -5.89 -16.68
N THR A 96 0.31 -5.70 -16.22
CA THR A 96 0.58 -5.26 -14.84
C THR A 96 -0.08 -3.92 -14.55
N ILE A 97 0.06 -2.93 -15.44
CA ILE A 97 -0.53 -1.60 -15.24
C ILE A 97 -2.07 -1.68 -15.25
N ALA A 98 -2.66 -2.49 -16.12
CA ALA A 98 -4.11 -2.66 -16.18
C ALA A 98 -4.66 -3.30 -14.89
N ILE A 99 -3.99 -4.34 -14.38
CA ILE A 99 -4.36 -5.02 -13.13
C ILE A 99 -4.16 -4.09 -11.93
N LEU A 100 -2.99 -3.47 -11.80
CA LEU A 100 -2.68 -2.57 -10.68
C LEU A 100 -3.46 -1.25 -10.73
N GLY A 101 -3.96 -0.85 -11.89
CA GLY A 101 -4.82 0.32 -12.01
C GLY A 101 -6.30 -0.06 -11.97
N PRO A 102 -7.01 0.04 -13.12
CA PRO A 102 -8.46 0.02 -13.16
C PRO A 102 -9.09 -1.34 -12.88
N LEU A 103 -8.42 -2.45 -13.18
CA LEU A 103 -9.08 -3.76 -13.18
C LEU A 103 -9.16 -4.40 -11.80
N TYR A 104 -8.22 -4.11 -10.90
CA TYR A 104 -8.18 -4.76 -9.60
C TYR A 104 -7.86 -3.82 -8.45
N ALA A 105 -6.69 -3.17 -8.44
CA ALA A 105 -6.26 -2.48 -7.22
C ALA A 105 -7.16 -1.29 -6.88
N ILE A 106 -7.57 -0.47 -7.86
CA ILE A 106 -8.47 0.67 -7.62
C ILE A 106 -9.84 0.21 -7.08
N PRO A 107 -10.57 -0.71 -7.74
CA PRO A 107 -11.82 -1.26 -7.20
C PRO A 107 -11.66 -1.87 -5.81
N ARG A 108 -10.61 -2.68 -5.60
CA ARG A 108 -10.35 -3.36 -4.32
C ARG A 108 -10.10 -2.38 -3.18
N MET A 109 -9.40 -1.28 -3.44
CA MET A 109 -9.16 -0.24 -2.43
C MET A 109 -10.44 0.53 -2.09
N SER A 110 -11.27 0.84 -3.09
CA SER A 110 -12.57 1.49 -2.84
C SER A 110 -13.52 0.60 -2.02
N ALA A 111 -13.53 -0.71 -2.29
CA ALA A 111 -14.33 -1.68 -1.54
C ALA A 111 -13.86 -1.81 -0.08
N ALA A 112 -12.55 -1.83 0.17
CA ALA A 112 -12.01 -1.85 1.54
C ALA A 112 -12.34 -0.56 2.32
N ALA A 113 -12.33 0.60 1.64
CA ALA A 113 -12.77 1.86 2.24
C ALA A 113 -14.26 1.84 2.58
N TRP A 114 -15.10 1.25 1.72
CA TRP A 114 -16.52 1.04 2.02
C TRP A 114 -16.73 0.16 3.25
N ASP A 115 -16.04 -0.98 3.33
CA ASP A 115 -16.10 -1.89 4.48
C ASP A 115 -15.74 -1.18 5.80
N SER A 116 -14.69 -0.34 5.76
CA SER A 116 -14.30 0.48 6.92
C SER A 116 -15.39 1.47 7.33
N VAL A 117 -16.09 2.09 6.38
CA VAL A 117 -17.23 3.00 6.65
C VAL A 117 -18.42 2.24 7.23
N VAL A 118 -18.74 1.08 6.68
CA VAL A 118 -19.82 0.22 7.18
C VAL A 118 -19.58 -0.14 8.64
N GLN A 119 -18.38 -0.61 8.97
CA GLN A 119 -18.01 -0.97 10.34
C GLN A 119 -18.00 0.25 11.29
N ALA A 120 -17.48 1.39 10.84
CA ALA A 120 -17.38 2.59 11.67
C ALA A 120 -18.74 3.22 12.01
N PHE A 121 -19.70 3.16 11.09
CA PHE A 121 -21.03 3.79 11.24
C PHE A 121 -22.17 2.80 11.49
N GLY A 122 -21.88 1.49 11.57
CA GLY A 122 -22.90 0.46 11.79
C GLY A 122 -23.94 0.37 10.68
N LEU A 123 -23.53 0.61 9.43
CA LEU A 123 -24.43 0.59 8.28
C LEU A 123 -24.83 -0.85 7.93
N ASN A 124 -26.04 -1.04 7.38
CA ASN A 124 -26.43 -2.34 6.84
C ASN A 124 -25.70 -2.60 5.50
N PRO A 125 -24.85 -3.64 5.38
CA PRO A 125 -24.12 -3.96 4.15
C PRO A 125 -25.01 -4.31 2.96
N GLU A 126 -26.23 -4.81 3.21
CA GLU A 126 -27.18 -5.22 2.17
C GLU A 126 -27.86 -4.01 1.51
N ASN A 127 -27.81 -2.84 2.16
CA ASN A 127 -28.42 -1.64 1.62
C ASN A 127 -27.55 -1.07 0.50
N LYS A 128 -28.06 -1.16 -0.74
CA LYS A 128 -27.36 -0.69 -1.94
C LYS A 128 -27.30 0.83 -2.04
N ILE A 129 -28.19 1.58 -1.39
CA ILE A 129 -28.25 3.04 -1.52
C ILE A 129 -27.00 3.70 -0.91
N PRO A 130 -26.62 3.45 0.35
CA PRO A 130 -25.37 3.95 0.94
C PRO A 130 -24.13 3.56 0.14
N LEU A 131 -24.07 2.32 -0.36
CA LEU A 131 -22.97 1.83 -1.20
C LEU A 131 -22.80 2.65 -2.48
N ILE A 132 -23.91 2.91 -3.20
CA ILE A 132 -23.88 3.69 -4.44
C ILE A 132 -23.43 5.13 -4.15
N ILE A 133 -23.99 5.76 -3.12
CA ILE A 133 -23.61 7.13 -2.72
C ILE A 133 -22.12 7.19 -2.39
N PHE A 134 -21.63 6.28 -1.55
CA PHE A 134 -20.21 6.19 -1.19
C PHE A 134 -19.33 6.04 -2.43
N THR A 135 -19.69 5.11 -3.33
CA THR A 135 -18.91 4.82 -4.53
C THR A 135 -18.80 6.05 -5.44
N VAL A 136 -19.92 6.74 -5.70
CA VAL A 136 -19.94 7.96 -6.51
C VAL A 136 -19.07 9.04 -5.89
N VAL A 137 -19.26 9.32 -4.59
CA VAL A 137 -18.49 10.34 -3.87
C VAL A 137 -16.99 10.01 -3.87
N PHE A 138 -16.63 8.75 -3.60
CA PHE A 138 -15.25 8.28 -3.56
C PHE A 138 -14.53 8.51 -4.90
N TYR A 139 -15.16 8.11 -6.02
CA TYR A 139 -14.55 8.26 -7.35
C TYR A 139 -14.55 9.71 -7.84
N VAL A 140 -15.55 10.54 -7.49
CA VAL A 140 -15.53 11.98 -7.81
C VAL A 140 -14.37 12.68 -7.10
N ILE A 141 -14.18 12.42 -5.81
CA ILE A 141 -13.06 12.98 -5.04
C ILE A 141 -11.73 12.50 -5.63
N THR A 142 -11.63 11.20 -5.92
CA THR A 142 -10.42 10.60 -6.50
C THR A 142 -10.08 11.24 -7.85
N TYR A 143 -11.09 11.45 -8.70
CA TYR A 143 -10.93 12.12 -9.99
C TYR A 143 -10.39 13.55 -9.85
N PHE A 144 -10.93 14.32 -8.89
CA PHE A 144 -10.46 15.67 -8.62
C PHE A 144 -8.97 15.71 -8.24
N PHE A 145 -8.51 14.78 -7.41
CA PHE A 145 -7.08 14.68 -7.05
C PHE A 145 -6.20 14.24 -8.23
N LEU A 146 -6.69 13.35 -9.09
CA LEU A 146 -5.97 12.86 -10.27
C LEU A 146 -5.76 13.94 -11.33
N MET A 147 -6.57 15.00 -11.33
CA MET A 147 -6.48 16.10 -12.30
C MET A 147 -5.18 16.92 -12.16
N ASN A 148 -4.46 16.81 -11.04
CA ASN A 148 -3.15 17.43 -10.80
C ASN A 148 -2.13 16.41 -10.25
N PRO A 149 -1.73 15.40 -11.04
CA PRO A 149 -1.08 14.19 -10.53
C PRO A 149 0.28 14.46 -9.86
N GLY A 150 1.07 15.38 -10.42
CA GLY A 150 2.41 15.68 -9.90
C GLY A 150 2.38 16.32 -8.50
N LYS A 151 1.55 17.35 -8.30
CA LYS A 151 1.44 18.03 -7.00
C LYS A 151 0.59 17.26 -6.00
N ALA A 152 -0.36 16.44 -6.47
CA ALA A 152 -1.22 15.64 -5.61
C ALA A 152 -0.41 14.59 -4.84
N MET A 153 0.45 13.82 -5.51
CA MET A 153 1.22 12.76 -4.85
C MET A 153 2.21 13.30 -3.80
N ASP A 154 2.90 14.40 -4.11
CA ASP A 154 3.84 15.03 -3.17
C ASP A 154 3.11 15.61 -1.94
N LYS A 155 1.96 16.26 -2.14
CA LYS A 155 1.15 16.81 -1.04
C LYS A 155 0.50 15.71 -0.20
N ILE A 156 -0.06 14.69 -0.84
CA ILE A 156 -0.71 13.56 -0.18
C ILE A 156 0.31 12.83 0.67
N SER A 157 1.48 12.46 0.13
CA SER A 157 2.51 11.75 0.91
C SER A 157 3.06 12.61 2.06
N SER A 158 3.28 13.91 1.85
CA SER A 158 3.74 14.81 2.93
C SER A 158 2.72 14.97 4.06
N LEU A 159 1.42 14.90 3.77
CA LEU A 159 0.36 15.01 4.78
C LEU A 159 0.05 13.66 5.44
N LEU A 160 -0.03 12.59 4.66
CA LEU A 160 -0.35 11.26 5.14
C LEU A 160 0.77 10.70 6.00
N PHE A 161 2.04 10.94 5.66
CA PHE A 161 3.17 10.40 6.43
C PHE A 161 3.09 10.72 7.94
N PRO A 162 3.00 11.99 8.39
CA PRO A 162 2.91 12.30 9.82
C PRO A 162 1.61 11.78 10.43
N PHE A 163 0.50 11.85 9.70
CA PHE A 163 -0.80 11.39 10.20
C PHE A 163 -0.80 9.87 10.45
N LEU A 164 -0.33 9.09 9.49
CA LEU A 164 -0.19 7.64 9.60
C LEU A 164 0.73 7.25 10.75
N LEU A 165 1.87 7.93 10.90
CA LEU A 165 2.82 7.63 11.97
C LEU A 165 2.19 7.86 13.35
N VAL A 166 1.44 8.95 13.52
CA VAL A 166 0.69 9.23 14.76
C VAL A 166 -0.33 8.13 15.03
N ILE A 167 -1.14 7.74 14.04
CA ILE A 167 -2.15 6.68 14.22
C ILE A 167 -1.49 5.35 14.58
N VAL A 168 -0.39 4.98 13.93
CA VAL A 168 0.33 3.74 14.24
C VAL A 168 0.82 3.74 15.68
N VAL A 169 1.45 4.83 16.13
CA VAL A 169 1.94 4.95 17.52
C VAL A 169 0.77 4.82 18.49
N LEU A 170 -0.37 5.46 18.20
CA LEU A 170 -1.56 5.39 19.05
C LEU A 170 -2.15 3.97 19.09
N ILE A 171 -2.28 3.29 17.94
CA ILE A 171 -2.86 1.94 17.89
C ILE A 171 -1.94 0.93 18.56
N VAL A 172 -0.63 0.98 18.29
CA VAL A 172 0.36 0.11 18.94
C VAL A 172 0.38 0.37 20.44
N GLY A 173 0.43 1.63 20.86
CA GLY A 173 0.37 2.02 22.28
C GLY A 173 -0.91 1.54 22.96
N LYS A 174 -2.06 1.72 22.32
CA LYS A 174 -3.35 1.21 22.81
C LYS A 174 -3.34 -0.32 22.90
N GLY A 175 -2.78 -1.02 21.92
CA GLY A 175 -2.68 -2.48 21.92
C GLY A 175 -1.90 -3.03 23.12
N PHE A 176 -0.84 -2.33 23.56
CA PHE A 176 -0.08 -2.72 24.75
C PHE A 176 -0.79 -2.36 26.06
N MET A 177 -1.49 -1.22 26.12
CA MET A 177 -2.17 -0.77 27.36
C MET A 177 -3.53 -1.44 27.58
N TYR A 178 -4.26 -1.71 26.50
CA TYR A 178 -5.64 -2.23 26.51
C TYR A 178 -5.79 -3.35 25.48
N PRO A 179 -5.27 -4.56 25.77
CA PRO A 179 -5.42 -5.71 24.87
C PRO A 179 -6.90 -6.05 24.70
N ILE A 180 -7.28 -6.40 23.46
CA ILE A 180 -8.69 -6.69 23.09
C ILE A 180 -9.16 -8.01 23.71
N SER A 181 -8.26 -8.99 23.82
CA SER A 181 -8.47 -10.29 24.45
C SER A 181 -7.13 -10.98 24.69
N GLU A 182 -7.15 -12.09 25.44
CA GLU A 182 -6.02 -13.02 25.45
C GLU A 182 -5.88 -13.73 24.09
N PRO A 183 -4.66 -14.05 23.63
CA PRO A 183 -4.47 -14.80 22.39
C PRO A 183 -5.04 -16.22 22.52
N ILE A 184 -6.06 -16.53 21.73
CA ILE A 184 -6.62 -17.88 21.60
C ILE A 184 -5.91 -18.66 20.49
N GLU A 185 -5.93 -20.00 20.56
CA GLU A 185 -5.46 -20.82 19.44
C GLU A 185 -6.30 -20.54 18.19
N LYS A 186 -5.65 -20.63 17.02
CA LYS A 186 -6.32 -20.43 15.74
C LYS A 186 -7.41 -21.47 15.53
N VAL A 187 -8.65 -21.01 15.39
CA VAL A 187 -9.72 -21.81 14.80
C VAL A 187 -9.78 -21.44 13.32
N TYR A 188 -9.22 -22.28 12.45
CA TYR A 188 -9.44 -22.14 11.01
C TYR A 188 -10.84 -22.65 10.67
N GLU A 189 -11.89 -21.88 10.99
CA GLU A 189 -13.17 -22.11 10.30
C GLU A 189 -12.93 -21.75 8.83
N GLY A 190 -13.06 -22.74 7.96
CA GLY A 190 -12.74 -22.64 6.53
C GLY A 190 -13.44 -21.45 5.88
N SER A 191 -12.72 -20.34 5.75
CA SER A 191 -13.20 -19.13 5.09
C SER A 191 -12.64 -19.16 3.67
N ALA A 192 -13.47 -19.67 2.74
CA ALA A 192 -13.34 -19.47 1.30
C ALA A 192 -14.43 -18.48 0.86
#